data_AF-A0A5D4GS51-F1
#
_entry.id   AF-A0A5D4GS51-F1
#
_cell.length_a   1.000
_cell.length_b   1.000
_cell.length_c   1.000
_cell.angle_alpha   90.00
_cell.angle_beta   90.00
_cell.angle_gamma   90.00
#
_symmetry.space_group_name_H-M   'P 1'
#
loop_
_entity.id
_entity.type
_entity.pdbx_description
1 polymer ?
#
loop_
_entity_poly.entity_id
_entity_poly.type
_entity_poly.pdbx_seq_one_letter_code
_entity_poly.pdbx_strand_id
1 'polypeptide(L)'
;MKYTRALGKTVKSTGDAEILRRTVAVLEAMITNEEIFSDPLPSLEILQTAKEDYESKLAISSRTRGLQDISLKNEAKAVLADTLQKLAFYVNTIADGHRPTLYASGFRITSPALKGQLPYAPSWIKSGDGHLSGSVRVDFQKVAGSGIAYEYCYAVTDDLDGIPEWGDIIHTRTTRKNIIGGLIPRTVVHIRVRAVNPNGVSEWASPIKHIVR
;
A
#
# COMPACT_ATOMS: atom_id res chain seq x y z
N MET A 1 -2.20 -6.15 17.50
CA MET A 1 -0.77 -6.25 17.11
C MET A 1 -0.23 -4.85 16.87
N LYS A 2 0.66 -4.37 17.73
CA LYS A 2 1.32 -3.06 17.58
C LYS A 2 2.26 -3.06 16.36
N TYR A 3 2.40 -1.90 15.74
CA TYR A 3 2.53 -1.72 14.29
C TYR A 3 3.94 -1.87 13.69
N THR A 4 4.94 -2.21 14.49
CA THR A 4 6.33 -2.37 14.06
C THR A 4 6.74 -3.83 14.27
N ARG A 5 7.20 -4.51 13.21
CA ARG A 5 7.49 -5.96 13.25
C ARG A 5 8.78 -6.34 12.54
N ALA A 6 9.43 -7.39 13.04
CA ALA A 6 10.48 -8.13 12.36
C ALA A 6 9.93 -8.83 11.11
N LEU A 7 10.65 -8.72 10.00
CA LEU A 7 10.33 -9.40 8.74
C LEU A 7 11.11 -10.71 8.62
N GLY A 8 10.40 -11.84 8.62
CA GLY A 8 10.98 -13.14 8.25
C GLY A 8 11.00 -13.39 6.73
N LYS A 9 10.08 -12.78 5.97
CA LYS A 9 10.04 -12.96 4.51
C LYS A 9 11.17 -12.20 3.82
N THR A 10 12.00 -12.95 3.09
CA THR A 10 12.92 -12.38 2.09
C THR A 10 12.12 -11.84 0.91
N VAL A 11 12.41 -10.62 0.46
CA VAL A 11 11.77 -10.02 -0.74
C VAL A 11 12.09 -10.91 -1.96
N LYS A 12 11.12 -11.10 -2.88
CA LYS A 12 11.25 -11.97 -4.07
C LYS A 12 12.49 -11.67 -4.95
N SER A 13 13.06 -10.47 -4.85
CA SER A 13 14.26 -10.01 -5.58
C SER A 13 15.56 -10.05 -4.75
N THR A 14 15.56 -10.66 -3.56
CA THR A 14 16.76 -10.71 -2.72
C THR A 14 17.75 -11.73 -3.28
N GLY A 15 18.98 -11.30 -3.56
CA GLY A 15 20.06 -12.17 -4.02
C GLY A 15 20.41 -13.25 -2.99
N ASP A 16 20.81 -14.44 -3.46
CA ASP A 16 21.09 -15.60 -2.60
C ASP A 16 22.17 -15.29 -1.53
N ALA A 17 23.22 -14.54 -1.88
CA ALA A 17 24.26 -14.10 -0.93
C ALA A 17 23.75 -13.16 0.17
N GLU A 18 22.75 -12.31 -0.15
CA GLU A 18 22.16 -11.37 0.80
C GLU A 18 21.28 -12.11 1.83
N ILE A 19 20.63 -13.21 1.42
CA ILE A 19 19.84 -14.06 2.33
C ILE A 19 20.75 -14.71 3.37
N LEU A 20 21.90 -15.24 2.94
CA LEU A 20 22.88 -15.86 3.84
C LEU A 20 23.46 -14.85 4.82
N ARG A 21 23.92 -13.68 4.35
CA ARG A 21 24.46 -12.62 5.22
C ARG A 21 23.45 -12.19 6.28
N ARG A 22 22.18 -12.05 5.91
CA ARG A 22 21.10 -11.73 6.85
C ARG A 22 20.87 -12.83 7.86
N THR A 23 20.89 -14.08 7.42
CA THR A 23 20.71 -15.24 8.32
C THR A 23 21.83 -15.29 9.37
N VAL A 24 23.07 -15.05 8.95
CA VAL A 24 24.23 -14.96 9.86
C VAL A 24 24.07 -13.82 10.86
N ALA A 25 23.71 -12.63 10.38
CA ALA A 25 23.48 -11.47 11.26
C ALA A 25 22.38 -11.72 12.30
N VAL A 26 21.30 -12.40 11.93
CA VAL A 26 20.23 -12.79 12.87
C VAL A 26 20.74 -13.80 13.90
N LEU A 27 21.50 -14.83 13.47
CA LEU A 27 22.09 -15.81 14.38
C LEU A 27 23.02 -15.14 15.42
N GLU A 28 23.95 -14.30 14.97
CA GLU A 28 24.88 -13.58 15.85
C GLU A 28 24.15 -12.65 16.83
N ALA A 29 23.13 -11.94 16.34
CA ALA A 29 22.35 -11.03 17.14
C ALA A 29 21.52 -11.75 18.22
N MET A 30 20.98 -12.94 17.92
CA MET A 30 20.24 -13.73 18.90
C MET A 30 21.14 -14.39 19.94
N ILE A 31 22.35 -14.81 19.57
CA ILE A 31 23.35 -15.32 20.53
C ILE A 31 23.81 -14.20 21.47
N THR A 32 24.05 -13.00 20.94
CA THR A 32 24.49 -11.85 21.75
C THR A 32 23.42 -11.41 22.76
N ASN A 33 22.15 -11.57 22.41
CA ASN A 33 21.00 -11.10 23.21
C ASN A 33 20.21 -12.27 23.84
N GLU A 34 20.91 -13.30 24.33
CA GLU A 34 20.30 -14.48 24.95
C GLU A 34 19.39 -14.13 26.14
N GLU A 35 19.73 -13.09 26.92
CA GLU A 35 18.92 -12.61 28.05
C GLU A 35 17.51 -12.16 27.63
N ILE A 36 17.38 -11.65 26.40
CA ILE A 36 16.10 -11.17 25.83
C ILE A 36 15.35 -12.33 25.16
N PHE A 37 16.08 -13.31 24.63
CA PHE A 37 15.53 -14.40 23.83
C PHE A 37 15.90 -15.77 24.44
N SER A 38 15.37 -16.04 25.63
CA SER A 38 15.75 -17.22 26.43
C SER A 38 15.29 -18.57 25.87
N ASP A 39 14.21 -18.63 25.08
CA ASP A 39 13.76 -19.86 24.43
C ASP A 39 13.26 -19.61 22.99
N PRO A 40 14.17 -19.45 22.01
CA PRO A 40 13.79 -19.18 20.65
C PRO A 40 13.07 -20.38 20.03
N LEU A 41 11.83 -20.15 19.60
CA LEU A 41 11.02 -21.10 18.84
C LEU A 41 11.01 -20.66 17.37
N PRO A 42 11.66 -21.36 16.42
CA PRO A 42 12.44 -22.61 16.52
C PRO A 42 13.87 -22.41 17.06
N SER A 43 14.49 -23.48 17.53
CA SER A 43 15.83 -23.43 18.13
C SER A 43 16.89 -22.88 17.16
N LEU A 44 17.93 -22.26 17.71
CA LEU A 44 19.04 -21.71 16.91
C LEU A 44 19.78 -22.82 16.13
N GLU A 45 19.81 -24.05 16.65
CA GLU A 45 20.37 -25.22 15.97
C GLU A 45 19.63 -25.54 14.68
N ILE A 46 18.28 -25.51 14.69
CA ILE A 46 17.46 -25.76 13.49
C ILE A 46 17.76 -24.69 12.43
N LEU A 47 17.97 -23.43 12.84
CA LEU A 47 18.34 -22.35 11.92
C LEU A 47 19.75 -22.56 11.33
N GLN A 48 20.71 -23.01 12.14
CA GLN A 48 22.06 -23.35 11.65
C GLN A 48 22.03 -24.49 10.64
N THR A 49 21.32 -25.59 10.93
CA THR A 49 21.17 -26.70 9.99
C THR A 49 20.51 -26.26 8.69
N ALA A 50 19.45 -25.45 8.75
CA ALA A 50 18.77 -24.93 7.56
C ALA A 50 19.67 -24.01 6.73
N LYS A 51 20.55 -23.23 7.38
CA LYS A 51 21.56 -22.40 6.71
C LYS A 51 22.58 -23.27 5.97
N GLU A 52 23.17 -24.25 6.64
CA GLU A 52 24.21 -25.13 6.08
C GLU A 52 23.69 -25.97 4.89
N ASP A 53 22.47 -26.49 4.98
CA ASP A 53 21.81 -27.20 3.89
C ASP A 53 21.62 -26.30 2.66
N TYR A 54 21.18 -25.06 2.87
CA TYR A 54 21.02 -24.09 1.79
C TYR A 54 22.37 -23.66 1.18
N GLU A 55 23.41 -23.43 1.98
CA GLU A 55 24.76 -23.11 1.49
C GLU A 55 25.34 -24.24 0.63
N SER A 56 25.18 -25.49 1.08
CA SER A 56 25.63 -26.69 0.36
C SER A 56 24.93 -26.83 -1.00
N LYS A 57 23.60 -26.72 -1.02
CA LYS A 57 22.80 -26.81 -2.25
C LYS A 57 23.05 -25.63 -3.19
N LEU A 58 23.30 -24.43 -2.67
CA LEU A 58 23.68 -23.26 -3.46
C LEU A 58 25.04 -23.47 -4.14
N ALA A 59 26.03 -24.04 -3.43
CA ALA A 59 27.34 -24.33 -3.98
C ALA A 59 27.28 -25.36 -5.14
N ILE A 60 26.46 -26.40 -4.99
CA ILE A 60 26.24 -27.43 -6.03
C ILE A 60 25.53 -26.83 -7.25
N SER A 61 24.41 -26.14 -7.03
CA SER A 61 23.62 -25.51 -8.10
C SER A 61 24.42 -24.49 -8.90
N SER A 62 25.34 -23.76 -8.24
CA SER A 62 26.19 -22.77 -8.91
C SER A 62 27.21 -23.39 -9.87
N ARG A 63 27.64 -24.63 -9.60
CA ARG A 63 28.60 -25.38 -10.44
C ARG A 63 27.92 -26.08 -11.62
N THR A 64 26.86 -26.85 -11.34
CA THR A 64 26.22 -27.70 -12.35
C THR A 64 25.18 -26.94 -13.19
N ARG A 65 24.49 -25.96 -12.59
CA ARG A 65 23.33 -25.25 -13.18
C ARG A 65 22.22 -26.18 -13.72
N GLY A 66 22.14 -27.41 -13.22
CA GLY A 66 21.11 -28.38 -13.60
C GLY A 66 19.73 -28.02 -13.05
N LEU A 67 18.67 -28.39 -13.77
CA LEU A 67 17.28 -28.08 -13.35
C LEU A 67 16.93 -28.72 -11.99
N GLN A 68 17.42 -29.95 -11.76
CA GLN A 68 17.24 -30.66 -10.48
C GLN A 68 17.93 -29.94 -9.32
N ASP A 69 19.19 -29.51 -9.50
CA ASP A 69 19.94 -28.80 -8.46
C ASP A 69 19.31 -27.43 -8.14
N ILE A 70 18.79 -26.74 -9.15
CA ILE A 70 18.05 -25.49 -8.97
C ILE A 70 16.76 -25.75 -8.16
N SER A 71 16.04 -26.84 -8.44
CA SER A 71 14.85 -27.23 -7.67
C SER A 71 15.18 -27.50 -6.20
N LEU A 72 16.22 -28.31 -5.93
CA LEU A 72 16.66 -28.63 -4.57
C LEU A 72 17.11 -27.38 -3.80
N LYS A 73 17.82 -26.46 -4.46
CA LYS A 73 18.19 -25.15 -3.88
C LYS A 73 16.94 -24.34 -3.50
N ASN A 74 15.94 -24.28 -4.38
CA ASN A 74 14.71 -23.51 -4.13
C ASN A 74 13.89 -24.10 -2.98
N GLU A 75 13.88 -25.43 -2.83
CA GLU A 75 13.26 -26.12 -1.71
C GLU A 75 13.96 -25.77 -0.39
N ALA A 76 15.29 -25.87 -0.33
CA ALA A 76 16.06 -25.48 0.84
C ALA A 76 15.89 -23.98 1.20
N LYS A 77 15.81 -23.11 0.19
CA LYS A 77 15.51 -21.70 0.37
C LYS A 77 14.14 -21.47 0.99
N ALA A 78 13.13 -22.26 0.61
CA ALA A 78 11.80 -22.19 1.18
C ALA A 78 11.79 -22.63 2.65
N VAL A 79 12.51 -23.71 2.99
CA VAL A 79 12.68 -24.18 4.36
C VAL A 79 13.36 -23.12 5.23
N LEU A 80 14.48 -22.55 4.78
CA LEU A 80 15.17 -21.47 5.50
C LEU A 80 14.26 -20.26 5.72
N ALA A 81 13.51 -19.85 4.70
CA ALA A 81 12.58 -18.73 4.80
C ALA A 81 11.44 -19.00 5.79
N ASP A 82 10.94 -20.25 5.88
CA ASP A 82 9.93 -20.65 6.85
C ASP A 82 10.49 -20.64 8.28
N THR A 83 11.70 -21.16 8.50
CA THR A 83 12.38 -21.12 9.79
C THR A 83 12.61 -19.68 10.26
N LEU A 84 13.11 -18.80 9.39
CA LEU A 84 13.26 -17.37 9.67
C LEU A 84 11.91 -16.68 9.95
N GLN A 85 10.84 -17.12 9.29
CA GLN A 85 9.50 -16.57 9.51
C GLN A 85 8.91 -16.97 10.86
N LYS A 86 9.13 -18.22 11.30
CA LYS A 86 8.74 -18.68 12.64
C LYS A 86 9.54 -17.96 13.72
N LEU A 87 10.84 -17.79 13.53
CA LEU A 87 11.70 -17.06 14.46
C LEU A 87 11.32 -15.58 14.54
N ALA A 88 11.04 -14.93 13.40
CA ALA A 88 10.54 -13.57 13.39
C ALA A 88 9.19 -13.44 14.14
N PHE A 89 8.34 -14.46 14.09
CA PHE A 89 7.09 -14.47 14.86
C PHE A 89 7.37 -14.50 16.37
N TYR A 90 8.28 -15.37 16.82
CA TYR A 90 8.73 -15.40 18.21
C TYR A 90 9.31 -14.06 18.68
N VAL A 91 10.20 -13.45 17.90
CA VAL A 91 10.75 -12.12 18.21
C VAL A 91 9.65 -11.07 18.33
N ASN A 92 8.65 -11.12 17.44
CA ASN A 92 7.51 -10.19 17.50
C ASN A 92 6.63 -10.41 18.74
N THR A 93 6.49 -11.65 19.23
CA THR A 93 5.73 -11.92 20.47
C THR A 93 6.46 -11.42 21.71
N ILE A 94 7.79 -11.56 21.76
CA ILE A 94 8.60 -11.05 22.88
C ILE A 94 8.68 -9.52 22.87
N ALA A 95 8.87 -8.93 21.69
CA ALA A 95 9.11 -7.50 21.60
C ALA A 95 7.85 -6.65 21.80
N ASP A 96 6.61 -7.14 21.58
CA ASP A 96 5.35 -6.37 21.63
C ASP A 96 5.42 -4.94 21.03
N GLY A 97 6.19 -4.76 19.96
CA GLY A 97 6.40 -3.46 19.29
C GLY A 97 7.43 -2.53 19.96
N HIS A 98 8.15 -2.98 20.99
CA HIS A 98 9.32 -2.30 21.54
C HIS A 98 10.47 -2.31 20.53
N ARG A 99 10.76 -1.13 19.98
CA ARG A 99 11.76 -0.96 18.91
C ARG A 99 13.17 -1.41 19.31
N PRO A 100 13.71 -1.09 20.50
CA PRO A 100 15.05 -1.52 20.89
C PRO A 100 15.21 -3.04 20.88
N THR A 101 14.21 -3.75 21.42
CA THR A 101 14.15 -5.22 21.43
C THR A 101 14.10 -5.81 20.02
N LEU A 102 13.35 -5.16 19.10
CA LEU A 102 13.34 -5.57 17.69
C LEU A 102 14.70 -5.33 17.00
N TYR A 103 15.39 -4.22 17.29
CA TYR A 103 16.72 -3.96 16.73
C TYR A 103 17.77 -4.96 17.24
N ALA A 104 17.66 -5.37 18.51
CA ALA A 104 18.53 -6.37 19.10
C ALA A 104 18.43 -7.75 18.42
N SER A 105 17.30 -8.07 17.78
CA SER A 105 17.11 -9.35 17.09
C SER A 105 17.85 -9.50 15.75
N GLY A 106 18.41 -8.42 15.20
CA GLY A 106 19.06 -8.41 13.88
C GLY A 106 18.09 -8.51 12.68
N PHE A 107 16.78 -8.68 12.92
CA PHE A 107 15.79 -8.70 11.85
C PHE A 107 15.56 -7.32 11.24
N ARG A 108 15.25 -7.29 9.93
CA ARG A 108 14.78 -6.06 9.28
C ARG A 108 13.40 -5.71 9.81
N ILE A 109 13.28 -4.49 10.32
CA ILE A 109 12.03 -3.98 10.87
C ILE A 109 11.23 -3.27 9.77
N THR A 110 9.93 -3.53 9.73
CA THR A 110 9.00 -2.67 8.98
C THR A 110 8.33 -1.70 9.94
N SER A 111 8.45 -0.41 9.64
CA SER A 111 7.62 0.62 10.24
C SER A 111 6.28 0.68 9.51
N PRO A 112 5.17 0.98 10.20
CA PRO A 112 3.91 1.23 9.52
C PRO A 112 4.08 2.40 8.56
N ALA A 113 3.33 2.37 7.45
CA ALA A 113 3.15 3.55 6.64
C ALA A 113 2.58 4.65 7.56
N LEU A 114 3.25 5.80 7.62
CA LEU A 114 2.68 7.00 8.23
C LEU A 114 1.31 7.22 7.59
N LYS A 115 0.27 7.46 8.40
CA LYS A 115 -1.04 7.90 7.88
C LYS A 115 -0.77 9.12 7.01
N GLY A 116 -1.07 9.01 5.72
CA GLY A 116 -0.86 10.10 4.80
C GLY A 116 -1.83 11.24 5.10
N GLN A 117 -1.49 12.44 4.65
CA GLN A 117 -2.36 13.59 4.80
C GLN A 117 -3.66 13.40 4.01
N LEU A 118 -4.77 13.92 4.53
CA LEU A 118 -6.03 14.03 3.78
C LEU A 118 -5.82 14.91 2.54
N PRO A 119 -6.49 14.61 1.42
CA PRO A 119 -6.35 15.43 0.23
C PRO A 119 -7.02 16.80 0.44
N TYR A 120 -6.52 17.82 -0.26
CA TYR A 120 -7.17 19.12 -0.31
C TYR A 120 -8.38 19.08 -1.26
N ALA A 121 -9.36 19.97 -1.03
CA ALA A 121 -10.50 20.13 -1.92
C ALA A 121 -10.02 20.58 -3.33
N PRO A 122 -10.59 20.03 -4.42
CA PRO A 122 -10.25 20.45 -5.78
C PRO A 122 -10.56 21.93 -6.06
N SER A 123 -9.63 22.64 -6.69
CA SER A 123 -9.76 24.04 -7.11
C SER A 123 -10.05 24.17 -8.61
N TRP A 124 -10.45 25.37 -9.04
CA TRP A 124 -10.73 25.74 -10.44
C TRP A 124 -11.68 24.77 -11.18
N ILE A 125 -12.83 24.51 -10.57
CA ILE A 125 -13.91 23.78 -11.23
C ILE A 125 -14.49 24.67 -12.34
N LYS A 126 -14.49 24.14 -13.56
CA LYS A 126 -15.05 24.75 -14.76
C LYS A 126 -16.12 23.84 -15.32
N SER A 127 -17.29 24.40 -15.58
CA SER A 127 -18.33 23.77 -16.39
C SER A 127 -18.29 24.32 -17.81
N GLY A 128 -18.69 23.50 -18.75
CA GLY A 128 -18.95 23.90 -20.13
C GLY A 128 -19.93 22.95 -20.78
N ASP A 129 -20.46 23.31 -21.95
CA ASP A 129 -21.35 22.43 -22.67
C ASP A 129 -20.60 21.21 -23.22
N GLY A 130 -21.25 20.05 -23.18
CA GLY A 130 -20.76 18.84 -23.84
C GLY A 130 -21.05 18.87 -25.34
N HIS A 131 -20.70 17.79 -26.03
CA HIS A 131 -20.90 17.69 -27.49
C HIS A 131 -22.35 17.40 -27.89
N LEU A 132 -23.17 16.92 -26.94
CA LEU A 132 -24.58 16.60 -27.15
C LEU A 132 -25.46 17.58 -26.37
N SER A 133 -26.64 17.90 -26.89
CA SER A 133 -27.64 18.67 -26.13
C SER A 133 -27.99 17.93 -24.84
N GLY A 134 -28.18 18.67 -23.74
CA GLY A 134 -28.40 18.04 -22.44
C GLY A 134 -27.17 17.36 -21.83
N SER A 135 -25.96 17.74 -22.26
CA SER A 135 -24.71 17.28 -21.65
C SER A 135 -23.84 18.43 -21.17
N VAL A 136 -23.25 18.26 -19.98
CA VAL A 136 -22.36 19.23 -19.33
C VAL A 136 -21.00 18.57 -19.09
N ARG A 137 -19.94 19.25 -19.51
CA ARG A 137 -18.55 18.89 -19.22
C ARG A 137 -18.11 19.56 -17.92
N VAL A 138 -17.47 18.77 -17.06
CA VAL A 138 -16.86 19.24 -15.80
C VAL A 138 -15.37 18.98 -15.84
N ASP A 139 -14.61 20.06 -15.70
CA ASP A 139 -13.15 20.08 -15.62
C ASP A 139 -12.73 20.69 -14.27
N PHE A 140 -11.68 20.19 -13.64
CA PHE A 140 -11.14 20.75 -12.39
C PHE A 140 -9.62 20.59 -12.31
N GLN A 141 -8.98 21.30 -11.38
CA GLN A 141 -7.54 21.18 -11.17
C GLN A 141 -7.20 19.87 -10.47
N LYS A 142 -6.11 19.25 -10.90
CA LYS A 142 -5.55 18.08 -10.22
C LYS A 142 -5.01 18.46 -8.85
N VAL A 143 -5.47 17.76 -7.82
CA VAL A 143 -4.94 17.86 -6.45
C VAL A 143 -3.61 17.11 -6.36
N ALA A 144 -2.64 17.66 -5.65
CA ALA A 144 -1.33 17.06 -5.43
C ALA A 144 -1.42 15.91 -4.42
N GLY A 145 -0.80 14.77 -4.76
CA GLY A 145 -0.73 13.59 -3.89
C GLY A 145 -0.74 12.28 -4.66
N SER A 146 -0.39 11.18 -3.97
CA SER A 146 -0.38 9.84 -4.54
C SER A 146 -1.75 9.17 -4.39
N GLY A 147 -2.17 8.42 -5.41
CA GLY A 147 -3.40 7.61 -5.36
C GLY A 147 -4.71 8.41 -5.34
N ILE A 148 -4.69 9.69 -5.72
CA ILE A 148 -5.89 10.53 -5.70
C ILE A 148 -6.91 10.07 -6.75
N ALA A 149 -8.15 9.94 -6.31
CA ALA A 149 -9.37 9.84 -7.11
C ALA A 149 -10.28 11.02 -6.78
N TYR A 150 -11.35 11.19 -7.55
CA TYR A 150 -12.30 12.29 -7.39
C TYR A 150 -13.71 11.75 -7.39
N GLU A 151 -14.54 12.45 -6.64
CA GLU A 151 -15.98 12.21 -6.56
C GLU A 151 -16.69 13.51 -6.91
N TYR A 152 -17.68 13.42 -7.78
CA TYR A 152 -18.54 14.55 -8.10
C TYR A 152 -20.00 14.12 -8.07
N CYS A 153 -20.85 15.05 -7.66
CA CYS A 153 -22.29 14.89 -7.73
C CYS A 153 -22.89 16.19 -8.26
N TYR A 154 -24.07 16.08 -8.83
CA TYR A 154 -24.80 17.21 -9.35
C TYR A 154 -26.21 17.24 -8.77
N ALA A 155 -26.79 18.43 -8.76
CA ALA A 155 -28.18 18.68 -8.42
C ALA A 155 -28.80 19.52 -9.53
N VAL A 156 -30.04 19.24 -9.87
CA VAL A 156 -30.81 19.97 -10.88
C VAL A 156 -31.84 20.81 -10.14
N THR A 157 -31.92 22.09 -10.47
CA THR A 157 -32.88 23.01 -9.84
C THR A 157 -33.57 23.84 -10.91
N ASP A 158 -34.90 23.96 -10.79
CA ASP A 158 -35.72 24.81 -11.65
C ASP A 158 -35.73 26.28 -11.21
N ASP A 159 -35.23 26.57 -9.99
CA ASP A 159 -35.21 27.89 -9.37
C ASP A 159 -33.79 28.27 -8.88
N LEU A 160 -33.44 29.56 -8.91
CA LEU A 160 -32.10 30.08 -8.59
C LEU A 160 -31.78 30.02 -7.08
N ASP A 161 -32.83 29.98 -6.24
CA ASP A 161 -32.79 30.02 -4.76
C ASP A 161 -33.18 28.68 -4.09
N GLY A 162 -33.47 27.64 -4.88
CA GLY A 162 -33.82 26.32 -4.37
C GLY A 162 -32.67 25.62 -3.65
N ILE A 163 -32.97 24.83 -2.61
CA ILE A 163 -31.98 23.96 -1.96
C ILE A 163 -31.64 22.82 -2.92
N PRO A 164 -30.38 22.68 -3.36
CA PRO A 164 -30.01 21.65 -4.32
C PRO A 164 -30.08 20.25 -3.70
N GLU A 165 -30.96 19.40 -4.23
CA GLU A 165 -30.98 17.97 -3.92
C GLU A 165 -29.86 17.26 -4.67
N TRP A 166 -28.83 16.85 -3.93
CA TRP A 166 -27.66 16.19 -4.52
C TRP A 166 -27.99 14.75 -4.91
N GLY A 167 -27.80 14.44 -6.19
CA GLY A 167 -27.92 13.08 -6.70
C GLY A 167 -26.73 12.19 -6.36
N ASP A 168 -26.62 11.09 -7.10
CA ASP A 168 -25.61 10.05 -6.89
C ASP A 168 -24.17 10.56 -7.03
N ILE A 169 -23.28 9.91 -6.29
CA ILE A 169 -21.84 10.17 -6.33
C ILE A 169 -21.22 9.42 -7.51
N ILE A 170 -20.55 10.16 -8.39
CA ILE A 170 -19.84 9.63 -9.54
C ILE A 170 -18.33 9.66 -9.25
N HIS A 171 -17.67 8.53 -9.43
CA HIS A 171 -16.23 8.38 -9.20
C HIS A 171 -15.45 8.55 -10.51
N THR A 172 -14.37 9.31 -10.47
CA THR A 172 -13.46 9.49 -11.61
C THR A 172 -12.01 9.59 -11.16
N ARG A 173 -11.08 9.19 -12.03
CA ARG A 173 -9.64 9.42 -11.85
C ARG A 173 -9.12 10.55 -12.71
N THR A 174 -9.94 11.03 -13.65
CA THR A 174 -9.58 12.07 -14.61
C THR A 174 -10.13 13.40 -14.14
N THR A 175 -9.32 14.45 -14.24
CA THR A 175 -9.73 15.80 -13.85
C THR A 175 -10.35 16.57 -15.01
N ARG A 176 -10.36 15.99 -16.21
CA ARG A 176 -10.82 16.62 -17.44
C ARG A 176 -11.76 15.72 -18.21
N LYS A 177 -12.65 16.33 -19.00
CA LYS A 177 -13.60 15.64 -19.89
C LYS A 177 -14.58 14.70 -19.15
N ASN A 178 -14.89 14.99 -17.89
CA ASN A 178 -15.98 14.29 -17.21
C ASN A 178 -17.31 14.84 -17.78
N ILE A 179 -18.17 13.98 -18.30
CA ILE A 179 -19.43 14.39 -18.95
C ILE A 179 -20.59 13.90 -18.09
N ILE A 180 -21.50 14.82 -17.76
CA ILE A 180 -22.80 14.54 -17.18
C ILE A 180 -23.81 14.64 -18.33
N GLY A 181 -24.50 13.55 -18.64
CA GLY A 181 -25.48 13.49 -19.72
C GLY A 181 -26.91 13.29 -19.21
N GLY A 182 -27.88 13.39 -20.11
CA GLY A 182 -29.29 13.15 -19.79
C GLY A 182 -29.98 14.30 -19.06
N LEU A 183 -29.42 15.51 -19.13
CA LEU A 183 -29.98 16.70 -18.49
C LEU A 183 -30.99 17.39 -19.40
N ILE A 184 -32.01 18.01 -18.81
CA ILE A 184 -33.01 18.77 -19.55
C ILE A 184 -32.39 20.13 -19.96
N PRO A 185 -32.40 20.50 -21.25
CA PRO A 185 -31.93 21.80 -21.72
C PRO A 185 -32.62 22.95 -20.97
N ARG A 186 -31.91 24.07 -20.81
CA ARG A 186 -32.38 25.29 -20.14
C ARG A 186 -32.62 25.16 -18.62
N THR A 187 -32.08 24.11 -17.99
CA THR A 187 -32.12 23.92 -16.53
C THR A 187 -30.81 24.36 -15.88
N VAL A 188 -30.87 24.81 -14.61
CA VAL A 188 -29.68 25.13 -13.81
C VAL A 188 -29.18 23.86 -13.12
N VAL A 189 -27.90 23.56 -13.31
CA VAL A 189 -27.24 22.42 -12.67
C VAL A 189 -26.15 22.91 -11.73
N HIS A 190 -26.24 22.44 -10.49
CA HIS A 190 -25.24 22.65 -9.46
C HIS A 190 -24.27 21.47 -9.44
N ILE A 191 -22.98 21.73 -9.46
CA ILE A 191 -21.94 20.68 -9.47
C ILE A 191 -20.97 20.94 -8.34
N ARG A 192 -20.67 19.90 -7.55
CA ARG A 192 -19.58 19.92 -6.56
C ARG A 192 -18.66 18.72 -6.75
N VAL A 193 -17.39 18.90 -6.39
CA VAL A 193 -16.33 17.90 -6.54
C VAL A 193 -15.55 17.80 -5.24
N ARG A 194 -15.11 16.60 -4.87
CA ARG A 194 -14.15 16.34 -3.79
C ARG A 194 -13.08 15.36 -4.22
N ALA A 195 -11.95 15.35 -3.51
CA ALA A 195 -10.86 14.42 -3.73
C ALA A 195 -10.88 13.29 -2.70
N VAL A 196 -10.40 12.12 -3.10
CA VAL A 196 -10.34 10.90 -2.27
C VAL A 196 -8.97 10.27 -2.41
N ASN A 197 -8.38 9.88 -1.29
CA ASN A 197 -7.15 9.09 -1.25
C ASN A 197 -7.31 7.90 -0.28
N PRO A 198 -6.35 6.96 -0.23
CA PRO A 198 -6.44 5.82 0.69
C PRO A 198 -6.53 6.18 2.18
N ASN A 199 -6.19 7.42 2.54
CA ASN A 199 -6.22 7.91 3.92
C ASN A 199 -7.55 8.60 4.28
N GLY A 200 -8.38 8.96 3.29
CA GLY A 200 -9.69 9.56 3.49
C GLY A 200 -10.14 10.49 2.35
N VAL A 201 -11.15 11.29 2.62
CA VAL A 201 -11.80 12.19 1.66
C VAL A 201 -11.54 13.66 2.03
N SER A 202 -11.50 14.54 1.04
CA SER A 202 -11.48 15.99 1.26
C SER A 202 -12.89 16.52 1.52
N GLU A 203 -12.96 17.76 2.00
CA GLU A 203 -14.20 18.53 1.93
C GLU A 203 -14.66 18.73 0.48
N TRP A 204 -15.96 18.97 0.32
CA TRP A 204 -16.53 19.37 -0.96
C TRP A 204 -16.05 20.76 -1.34
N ALA A 205 -15.59 20.91 -2.57
CA ALA A 205 -15.30 22.23 -3.12
C ALA A 205 -16.58 23.06 -3.28
N SER A 206 -16.43 24.38 -3.33
CA SER A 206 -17.54 25.31 -3.56
C SER A 206 -18.33 24.92 -4.82
N PRO A 207 -19.65 24.74 -4.73
CA PRO A 207 -20.44 24.31 -5.86
C PRO A 207 -20.49 25.38 -6.94
N ILE A 208 -20.42 24.97 -8.20
CA ILE A 208 -20.58 25.84 -9.36
C ILE A 208 -21.98 25.66 -9.95
N LYS A 209 -22.52 26.72 -10.57
CA LYS A 209 -23.78 26.70 -11.32
C LYS A 209 -23.49 26.72 -12.82
N HIS A 210 -24.21 25.91 -13.60
CA HIS A 210 -24.16 25.90 -15.06
C HIS A 210 -25.56 25.82 -15.65
N ILE A 211 -25.84 26.59 -16.71
CA ILE A 211 -27.10 26.49 -17.44
C ILE A 211 -26.89 25.54 -18.61
N VAL A 212 -27.69 24.47 -18.66
CA VAL A 212 -27.59 23.46 -19.72
C VAL A 212 -28.11 24.01 -21.05
N ARG A 213 -27.36 23.78 -22.13
CA ARG A 213 -27.78 24.11 -23.49
C ARG A 213 -28.61 23.03 -24.17
#